data_AF-A0A3L6L8S7-F1
#
_entry.id   AF-A0A3L6L8S7-F1
#
_cell.length_a   1.000
_cell.length_b   1.000
_cell.length_c   1.000
_cell.angle_alpha   90.00
_cell.angle_beta   90.00
_cell.angle_gamma   90.00
#
_symmetry.space_group_name_H-M   'P 1'
#
loop_
_entity.id
_entity.type
_entity.pdbx_description
1 polymer ?
#
loop_
_entity_poly.entity_id
_entity_poly.type
_entity_poly.pdbx_seq_one_letter_code
_entity_poly.pdbx_strand_id
1 'polypeptide(L)'
;MNGWHYTANVYNRDGFELKEPLQQKSNIVSVIDSLSATLSYHETPLYVRSFALAHLIHHYGDIHQPLHTTSQVSSEYKTGDLGGNLVHVRVRNTTTKLHSFWDDICRPSISMKRPLEEKHYAKVRSFADRLVETYDVSWEHRRQTNATIMSMEGFELAKEIAYAGVVNGSQLSSQYVDRCVETAEQRMTLAGYRLATHLNNILGSKPAAPAVPPAGVVCVVRRRMEQF
;
A
#
# COMPACT_ATOMS: atom_id res chain seq x y z
N MET A 1 12.89 -0.76 -7.76
CA MET A 1 11.76 -1.36 -7.00
C MET A 1 10.40 -0.97 -7.60
N ASN A 2 10.33 -0.55 -8.87
CA ASN A 2 9.15 0.15 -9.40
C ASN A 2 7.85 -0.67 -9.37
N GLY A 3 7.93 -2.00 -9.54
CA GLY A 3 6.74 -2.87 -9.49
C GLY A 3 6.24 -3.20 -8.08
N TRP A 4 6.93 -2.78 -7.01
CA TRP A 4 6.61 -3.20 -5.65
C TRP A 4 5.38 -2.51 -5.06
N HIS A 5 4.97 -1.38 -5.63
CA HIS A 5 4.00 -0.48 -5.03
C HIS A 5 2.55 -0.74 -5.48
N TYR A 6 2.31 -1.65 -6.42
CA TYR A 6 0.96 -1.82 -6.99
C TYR A 6 0.68 -3.25 -7.50
N THR A 7 -0.60 -3.58 -7.67
CA THR A 7 -1.08 -4.68 -8.53
C THR A 7 -1.76 -4.10 -9.77
N ALA A 8 -1.61 -4.77 -10.91
CA ALA A 8 -2.23 -4.38 -12.18
C ALA A 8 -3.46 -5.24 -12.48
N ASN A 9 -4.40 -5.34 -11.53
CA ASN A 9 -5.66 -6.06 -11.77
C ASN A 9 -6.40 -5.38 -12.95
N VAL A 10 -6.80 -6.16 -13.96
CA VAL A 10 -7.26 -5.61 -15.23
C VAL A 10 -8.71 -5.12 -15.10
N TYR A 11 -8.90 -3.80 -15.26
CA TYR A 11 -10.23 -3.22 -15.42
C TYR A 11 -10.49 -2.93 -16.91
N ASN A 12 -11.34 -3.72 -17.54
CA ASN A 12 -11.73 -3.57 -18.93
C ASN A 12 -13.09 -2.87 -19.03
N ARG A 13 -13.13 -1.64 -19.54
CA ARG A 13 -14.33 -0.80 -19.53
C ARG A 13 -15.13 -0.84 -20.84
N ASP A 14 -14.46 -1.07 -21.96
CA ASP A 14 -15.01 -0.94 -23.32
C ASP A 14 -15.08 -2.29 -24.06
N GLY A 15 -14.91 -3.40 -23.34
CA GLY A 15 -14.88 -4.74 -23.94
C GLY A 15 -13.65 -4.96 -24.83
N PHE A 16 -12.60 -4.16 -24.63
CA PHE A 16 -11.33 -4.27 -25.37
C PHE A 16 -10.71 -5.66 -25.18
N GLU A 17 -10.34 -6.32 -26.28
CA GLU A 17 -9.64 -7.59 -26.21
C GLU A 17 -8.16 -7.37 -25.87
N LEU A 18 -7.78 -7.71 -24.64
CA LEU A 18 -6.40 -7.64 -24.20
C LEU A 18 -5.61 -8.81 -24.82
N LYS A 19 -4.71 -8.49 -25.76
CA LYS A 19 -3.91 -9.49 -26.48
C LYS A 19 -2.91 -10.24 -25.60
N GLU A 20 -2.33 -9.54 -24.63
CA GLU A 20 -1.29 -10.07 -23.74
C GLU A 20 -1.62 -9.68 -22.30
N PRO A 21 -1.50 -10.59 -21.33
CA PRO A 21 -1.74 -10.25 -19.93
C PRO A 21 -0.76 -9.17 -19.46
N LEU A 22 -1.23 -8.30 -18.57
CA LEU A 22 -0.35 -7.32 -17.94
C LEU A 22 0.64 -8.05 -17.03
N GLN A 23 1.90 -8.15 -17.47
CA GLN A 23 2.92 -8.88 -16.73
C GLN A 23 3.50 -8.02 -15.61
N GLN A 24 3.51 -8.56 -14.39
CA GLN A 24 4.28 -8.02 -13.27
C GLN A 24 5.25 -9.09 -12.76
N LYS A 25 6.56 -8.81 -12.81
CA LYS A 25 7.59 -9.70 -12.24
C LYS A 25 7.50 -9.82 -10.72
N SER A 26 7.08 -8.74 -10.07
CA SER A 26 6.82 -8.62 -8.64
C SER A 26 5.71 -7.58 -8.48
N ASN A 27 4.84 -7.76 -7.50
CA ASN A 27 3.78 -6.82 -7.16
C ASN A 27 3.68 -6.63 -5.64
N ILE A 28 2.87 -5.66 -5.21
CA ILE A 28 2.70 -5.32 -3.80
C ILE A 28 2.29 -6.50 -2.91
N VAL A 29 1.49 -7.45 -3.43
CA VAL A 29 1.09 -8.67 -2.71
C VAL A 29 2.32 -9.52 -2.39
N SER A 30 3.09 -9.89 -3.42
CA SER A 30 4.31 -10.70 -3.25
C SER A 30 5.37 -10.00 -2.37
N VAL A 31 5.41 -8.67 -2.41
CA VAL A 31 6.35 -7.87 -1.62
C VAL A 31 5.94 -7.84 -0.16
N ILE A 32 4.65 -7.64 0.15
CA ILE A 32 4.16 -7.73 1.54
C ILE A 32 4.49 -9.10 2.12
N ASP A 33 4.27 -10.19 1.39
CA ASP A 33 4.58 -11.55 1.87
C ASP A 33 6.09 -11.71 2.15
N SER A 34 6.95 -11.22 1.26
CA SER A 34 8.41 -11.28 1.42
C SER A 34 8.92 -10.45 2.61
N LEU A 35 8.40 -9.23 2.79
CA LEU A 35 8.75 -8.36 3.91
C LEU A 35 8.29 -8.97 5.25
N SER A 36 7.11 -9.58 5.26
CA SER A 36 6.53 -10.22 6.44
C SER A 36 7.37 -11.44 6.87
N ALA A 37 7.79 -12.27 5.92
CA ALA A 37 8.71 -13.38 6.17
C ALA A 37 10.05 -12.90 6.74
N THR A 38 10.59 -11.82 6.17
CA THR A 38 11.85 -11.20 6.62
C THR A 38 11.78 -10.72 8.07
N LEU A 39 10.66 -10.10 8.46
CA LEU A 39 10.43 -9.60 9.82
C LEU A 39 10.15 -10.71 10.84
N SER A 40 9.57 -11.83 10.40
CA SER A 40 9.28 -12.98 11.25
C SER A 40 10.54 -13.80 11.58
N TYR A 41 11.60 -13.71 10.78
CA TYR A 41 12.86 -14.41 11.05
C TYR A 41 13.75 -13.62 12.02
N HIS A 42 14.00 -14.20 13.20
CA HIS A 42 14.67 -13.52 14.32
C HIS A 42 16.18 -13.29 14.09
N GLU A 43 16.83 -14.11 13.26
CA GLU A 43 18.26 -13.95 12.96
C GLU A 43 18.52 -12.98 11.80
N THR A 44 17.47 -12.42 11.20
CA THR A 44 17.61 -11.38 10.17
C THR A 44 18.41 -10.20 10.74
N PRO A 45 19.49 -9.75 10.08
CA PRO A 45 20.27 -8.60 10.54
C PRO A 45 19.42 -7.35 10.75
N LEU A 46 19.74 -6.57 11.77
CA LEU A 46 18.93 -5.41 12.18
C LEU A 46 18.67 -4.43 11.03
N TYR A 47 19.66 -4.15 10.18
CA TYR A 47 19.48 -3.23 9.04
C TYR A 47 18.46 -3.76 8.01
N VAL A 48 18.41 -5.08 7.79
CA VAL A 48 17.42 -5.73 6.91
C VAL A 48 16.04 -5.68 7.55
N ARG A 49 15.94 -5.89 8.88
CA ARG A 49 14.67 -5.74 9.62
C ARG A 49 14.15 -4.32 9.55
N SER A 50 15.01 -3.32 9.72
CA SER A 50 14.64 -1.90 9.63
C SER A 50 14.15 -1.54 8.22
N PHE A 51 14.84 -2.02 7.18
CA PHE A 51 14.39 -1.89 5.79
C PHE A 51 13.02 -2.54 5.60
N ALA A 52 12.85 -3.79 6.06
CA ALA A 52 11.62 -4.53 5.90
C ALA A 52 10.43 -3.87 6.61
N LEU A 53 10.65 -3.35 7.82
CA LEU A 53 9.62 -2.65 8.59
C LEU A 53 9.19 -1.35 7.90
N ALA A 54 10.14 -0.51 7.49
CA ALA A 54 9.84 0.75 6.82
C ALA A 54 9.07 0.52 5.50
N HIS A 55 9.47 -0.49 4.73
CA HIS A 55 8.76 -0.87 3.52
C HIS A 55 7.38 -1.46 3.83
N LEU A 56 7.23 -2.33 4.84
CA LEU A 56 5.93 -2.91 5.17
C LEU A 56 4.92 -1.82 5.55
N ILE A 57 5.33 -0.83 6.35
CA ILE A 57 4.51 0.34 6.69
C ILE A 57 4.05 1.07 5.42
N HIS A 58 4.96 1.32 4.49
CA HIS A 58 4.65 2.01 3.24
C HIS A 58 3.69 1.20 2.35
N HIS A 59 3.93 -0.10 2.18
CA HIS A 59 3.14 -0.96 1.29
C HIS A 59 1.73 -1.22 1.86
N TYR A 60 1.54 -1.13 3.17
CA TYR A 60 0.19 -1.14 3.74
C TYR A 60 -0.62 0.10 3.36
N GLY A 61 0.01 1.26 3.23
CA GLY A 61 -0.63 2.46 2.67
C GLY A 61 -0.98 2.26 1.20
N ASP A 62 0.01 1.89 0.39
CA ASP A 62 -0.14 1.70 -1.06
C ASP A 62 -1.24 0.69 -1.41
N ILE A 63 -1.27 -0.50 -0.79
CA ILE A 63 -2.26 -1.54 -1.15
C ILE A 63 -3.71 -1.14 -0.81
N HIS A 64 -3.90 -0.13 0.06
CA HIS A 64 -5.21 0.40 0.39
C HIS A 64 -5.65 1.55 -0.52
N GLN A 65 -4.73 2.15 -1.29
CA GLN A 65 -5.03 3.16 -2.31
C GLN A 65 -5.63 2.44 -3.53
N PRO A 66 -6.92 2.66 -3.88
CA PRO A 66 -7.60 1.90 -4.95
C PRO A 66 -6.84 1.87 -6.29
N LEU A 67 -6.25 2.99 -6.71
CA LEU A 67 -5.52 3.10 -7.97
C LEU A 67 -4.14 2.44 -7.96
N HIS A 68 -3.61 2.03 -6.80
CA HIS A 68 -2.46 1.11 -6.71
C HIS A 68 -2.86 -0.35 -6.91
N THR A 69 -4.14 -0.67 -7.11
CA THR A 69 -4.60 -2.06 -7.19
C THR A 69 -5.23 -2.41 -8.54
N THR A 70 -5.06 -1.56 -9.55
CA THR A 70 -5.76 -1.66 -10.83
C THR A 70 -4.91 -1.19 -11.99
N SER A 71 -5.28 -1.62 -13.19
CA SER A 71 -4.84 -1.03 -14.45
C SER A 71 -6.01 -1.06 -15.43
N GLN A 72 -6.48 0.11 -15.85
CA GLN A 72 -7.56 0.20 -16.83
C GLN A 72 -7.03 -0.09 -18.22
N VAL A 73 -7.66 -1.01 -18.94
CA VAL A 73 -7.38 -1.28 -20.36
C VAL A 73 -8.53 -0.81 -21.23
N SER A 74 -8.18 -0.29 -22.40
CA SER A 74 -9.12 0.16 -23.41
C SER A 74 -8.45 0.21 -24.78
N SER A 75 -9.21 0.55 -25.82
CA SER A 75 -8.65 0.89 -27.13
C SER A 75 -7.61 2.04 -27.09
N GLU A 76 -7.75 2.97 -26.14
CA GLU A 76 -6.79 4.04 -25.85
C GLU A 76 -5.61 3.53 -25.00
N TYR A 77 -5.89 2.71 -23.97
CA TYR A 77 -4.91 2.20 -23.01
C TYR A 77 -4.63 0.71 -23.20
N LYS A 78 -4.03 0.35 -24.33
CA LYS A 78 -3.81 -1.06 -24.74
C LYS A 78 -2.95 -1.87 -23.78
N THR A 79 -2.08 -1.20 -23.01
CA THR A 79 -1.17 -1.82 -22.03
C THR A 79 -1.47 -1.38 -20.61
N GLY A 80 -2.67 -0.86 -20.36
CA GLY A 80 -3.02 -0.26 -19.08
C GLY A 80 -2.82 1.25 -19.03
N ASP A 81 -3.57 1.92 -18.16
CA ASP A 81 -3.52 3.36 -17.90
C ASP A 81 -2.57 3.76 -16.77
N LEU A 82 -1.75 2.80 -16.32
CA LEU A 82 -0.81 2.92 -15.20
C LEU A 82 -1.52 3.32 -13.88
N GLY A 83 -2.69 2.72 -13.61
CA GLY A 83 -3.48 3.00 -12.42
C GLY A 83 -4.01 4.44 -12.42
N GLY A 84 -4.43 4.96 -13.58
CA GLY A 84 -4.93 6.32 -13.71
C GLY A 84 -3.84 7.40 -13.83
N ASN A 85 -2.57 7.03 -13.99
CA ASN A 85 -1.49 7.99 -14.27
C ASN A 85 -1.58 8.59 -15.67
N LEU A 86 -2.21 7.89 -16.63
CA LEU A 86 -2.46 8.40 -17.98
C LEU A 86 -3.77 9.19 -18.09
N VAL A 87 -4.65 9.08 -17.09
CA VAL A 87 -5.94 9.78 -17.05
C VAL A 87 -5.74 11.16 -16.40
N HIS A 88 -5.90 12.22 -17.18
CA HIS A 88 -5.82 13.60 -16.69
C HIS A 88 -7.21 14.11 -16.36
N VAL A 89 -7.38 14.71 -15.19
CA VAL A 89 -8.66 15.24 -14.72
C VAL A 89 -8.51 16.71 -14.31
N ARG A 90 -9.62 17.44 -14.39
CA ARG A 90 -9.70 18.82 -13.91
C ARG A 90 -10.42 18.84 -12.58
N VAL A 91 -9.80 19.44 -11.57
CA VAL A 91 -10.38 19.69 -10.26
C VAL A 91 -10.34 21.19 -10.03
N ARG A 92 -11.52 21.82 -9.94
CA ARG A 92 -11.65 23.28 -9.96
C ARG A 92 -10.90 23.86 -11.18
N ASN A 93 -9.88 24.68 -10.96
CA ASN A 93 -9.10 25.35 -12.02
C ASN A 93 -7.73 24.69 -12.27
N THR A 94 -7.52 23.46 -11.80
CA THR A 94 -6.23 22.77 -11.90
C THR A 94 -6.41 21.43 -12.61
N THR A 95 -5.51 21.14 -13.55
CA THR A 95 -5.39 19.82 -14.18
C THR A 95 -4.38 18.99 -13.39
N THR A 96 -4.72 17.75 -13.08
CA THR A 96 -3.83 16.79 -12.42
C THR A 96 -4.06 15.39 -12.98
N LYS A 97 -3.17 14.45 -12.67
CA LYS A 97 -3.38 13.03 -12.97
C LYS A 97 -4.38 12.47 -11.96
N LEU A 98 -5.26 11.57 -12.42
CA LEU A 98 -6.22 10.93 -11.53
C LEU A 98 -5.51 10.19 -10.39
N HIS A 99 -4.43 9.46 -10.70
CA HIS A 99 -3.62 8.77 -9.70
C HIS A 99 -3.09 9.72 -8.61
N SER A 100 -2.39 10.79 -9.02
CA SER A 100 -1.83 11.76 -8.08
C SER A 100 -2.91 12.45 -7.23
N PHE A 101 -4.11 12.67 -7.79
CA PHE A 101 -5.23 13.21 -7.02
C PHE A 101 -5.68 12.26 -5.91
N TRP A 102 -5.75 10.95 -6.18
CA TRP A 102 -6.07 9.94 -5.18
C TRP A 102 -4.96 9.75 -4.14
N ASP A 103 -3.68 9.83 -4.54
CA ASP A 103 -2.54 9.79 -3.61
C ASP A 103 -2.59 10.91 -2.57
N ASP A 104 -3.07 12.10 -2.97
CA ASP A 104 -3.27 13.25 -2.08
C ASP A 104 -4.61 13.21 -1.30
N ILE A 105 -5.24 12.03 -1.17
CA ILE A 105 -6.53 11.83 -0.47
C ILE A 105 -7.63 12.69 -1.12
N CYS A 106 -7.54 12.93 -2.42
CA CYS A 106 -8.45 13.81 -3.16
C CYS A 106 -8.56 15.23 -2.58
N ARG A 107 -7.51 15.70 -1.91
CA ARG A 107 -7.36 17.05 -1.40
C ARG A 107 -6.15 17.71 -2.05
N PRO A 108 -6.05 19.05 -2.03
CA PRO A 108 -4.83 19.72 -2.44
C PRO A 108 -3.64 19.24 -1.58
N SER A 109 -2.56 18.82 -2.23
CA SER A 109 -1.36 18.34 -1.55
C SER A 109 -0.85 19.36 -0.52
N ILE A 110 -0.59 18.90 0.70
CA ILE A 110 0.02 19.70 1.77
C ILE A 110 1.49 19.30 1.84
N SER A 111 2.36 20.15 1.30
CA SER A 111 3.80 19.92 1.40
C SER A 111 4.29 20.22 2.83
N MET A 112 4.75 19.19 3.53
CA MET A 112 5.47 19.32 4.79
C MET A 112 6.95 19.05 4.54
N LYS A 113 7.82 20.04 4.81
CA LYS A 113 9.27 19.88 4.67
C LYS A 113 9.75 18.78 5.63
N ARG A 114 10.58 17.88 5.10
CA ARG A 114 11.27 16.83 5.88
C ARG A 114 12.71 17.29 6.24
N PRO A 115 13.26 16.90 7.41
CA PRO A 115 12.61 16.19 8.51
C PRO A 115 11.46 17.01 9.11
N LEU A 116 10.42 16.32 9.58
CA LEU A 116 9.23 16.99 10.11
C LEU A 116 9.58 17.73 11.41
N GLU A 117 9.14 18.98 11.52
CA GLU A 117 9.11 19.72 12.78
C GLU A 117 8.04 19.16 13.72
N GLU A 118 8.19 19.37 15.04
CA GLU A 118 7.25 18.85 16.05
C GLU A 118 5.79 19.26 15.79
N LYS A 119 5.56 20.50 15.33
CA LYS A 119 4.23 20.99 14.95
C LYS A 119 3.60 20.18 13.80
N HIS A 120 4.42 19.65 12.88
CA HIS A 120 3.94 18.82 11.77
C HIS A 120 3.62 17.40 12.25
N TYR A 121 4.41 16.85 13.18
CA TYR A 121 4.06 15.60 13.85
C TYR A 121 2.73 15.71 14.61
N ALA A 122 2.50 16.82 15.32
CA ALA A 122 1.23 17.06 16.01
C ALA A 122 0.04 17.06 15.02
N LYS A 123 0.17 17.70 13.85
CA LYS A 123 -0.86 17.69 12.80
C LYS A 123 -1.16 16.28 12.27
N VAL A 124 -0.12 15.47 12.02
CA VAL A 124 -0.29 14.08 11.57
C VAL A 124 -1.01 13.26 12.64
N ARG A 125 -0.65 13.41 13.91
CA ARG A 125 -1.33 12.74 15.04
C ARG A 125 -2.81 13.15 15.13
N SER A 126 -3.10 14.45 15.16
CA SER A 126 -4.49 14.92 15.21
C SER A 126 -5.32 14.48 14.01
N PHE A 127 -4.71 14.38 12.83
CA PHE A 127 -5.38 13.84 11.65
C PHE A 127 -5.70 12.34 11.81
N ALA A 128 -4.76 11.55 12.31
CA ALA A 128 -4.98 10.13 12.60
C ALA A 128 -6.04 9.92 13.70
N ASP A 129 -6.01 10.71 14.78
CA ASP A 129 -7.00 10.65 15.86
C ASP A 129 -8.41 10.90 15.33
N ARG A 130 -8.58 11.95 14.50
CA ARG A 130 -9.85 12.25 13.84
C ARG A 130 -10.33 11.09 12.96
N LEU A 131 -9.44 10.47 12.18
CA LEU A 131 -9.80 9.33 11.33
C LEU A 131 -10.32 8.15 12.15
N VAL A 132 -9.62 7.82 13.24
CA VAL A 132 -10.00 6.74 14.15
C VAL A 132 -11.33 7.03 14.85
N GLU A 133 -11.59 8.29 15.21
CA GLU A 133 -12.87 8.71 15.79
C GLU A 133 -14.03 8.71 14.77
N THR A 134 -13.75 9.06 13.51
CA THR A 134 -14.76 9.20 12.46
C THR A 134 -15.20 7.87 11.87
N TYR A 135 -14.25 6.96 11.63
CA TYR A 135 -14.50 5.74 10.87
C TYR A 135 -14.40 4.50 11.75
N ASP A 136 -15.57 3.99 12.18
CA ASP A 136 -15.62 2.71 12.87
C ASP A 136 -15.44 1.55 11.89
N VAL A 137 -14.44 0.72 12.17
CA VAL A 137 -14.11 -0.47 11.38
C VAL A 137 -14.40 -1.70 12.24
N SER A 138 -15.22 -2.64 11.80
CA SER A 138 -15.45 -3.87 12.59
C SER A 138 -14.15 -4.71 12.75
N TRP A 139 -14.04 -5.51 13.80
CA TRP A 139 -12.92 -6.45 13.98
C TRP A 139 -12.67 -7.34 12.77
N GLU A 140 -13.72 -7.82 12.10
CA GLU A 140 -13.62 -8.67 10.91
C GLU A 140 -12.79 -8.03 9.79
N HIS A 141 -13.01 -6.74 9.54
CA HIS A 141 -12.24 -5.98 8.58
C HIS A 141 -10.81 -5.69 9.08
N ARG A 142 -10.64 -5.35 10.37
CA ARG A 142 -9.32 -5.04 10.97
C ARG A 142 -8.37 -6.24 11.01
N ARG A 143 -8.90 -7.46 11.14
CA ARG A 143 -8.10 -8.70 11.26
C ARG A 143 -7.66 -9.27 9.91
N GLN A 144 -8.22 -8.78 8.81
CA GLN A 144 -7.89 -9.25 7.47
C GLN A 144 -6.53 -8.69 7.03
N THR A 145 -5.49 -9.52 7.02
CA THR A 145 -4.13 -9.13 6.62
C THR A 145 -3.63 -9.84 5.37
N ASN A 146 -4.48 -10.63 4.69
CA ASN A 146 -4.14 -11.28 3.43
C ASN A 146 -4.05 -10.23 2.31
N ALA A 147 -2.86 -10.07 1.74
CA ALA A 147 -2.60 -9.03 0.74
C ALA A 147 -3.40 -9.19 -0.55
N THR A 148 -3.71 -10.42 -0.98
CA THR A 148 -4.59 -10.66 -2.14
C THR A 148 -5.99 -10.12 -1.88
N ILE A 149 -6.56 -10.37 -0.70
CA ILE A 149 -7.89 -9.86 -0.35
C ILE A 149 -7.87 -8.32 -0.29
N MET A 150 -6.87 -7.72 0.36
CA MET A 150 -6.73 -6.26 0.44
C MET A 150 -6.61 -5.61 -0.95
N SER A 151 -5.87 -6.24 -1.87
CA SER A 151 -5.73 -5.81 -3.27
C SER A 151 -7.06 -5.88 -4.02
N MET A 152 -7.83 -6.97 -3.88
CA MET A 152 -9.12 -7.12 -4.55
C MET A 152 -10.17 -6.13 -4.05
N GLU A 153 -10.19 -5.82 -2.74
CA GLU A 153 -11.05 -4.75 -2.22
C GLU A 153 -10.73 -3.39 -2.85
N GLY A 154 -9.44 -3.06 -2.98
CA GLY A 154 -9.00 -1.83 -3.66
C GLY A 154 -9.43 -1.81 -5.13
N PHE A 155 -9.35 -2.96 -5.81
CA PHE A 155 -9.71 -3.09 -7.22
C PHE A 155 -11.20 -2.82 -7.45
N GLU A 156 -12.07 -3.34 -6.59
CA GLU A 156 -13.50 -3.05 -6.64
C GLU A 156 -13.78 -1.55 -6.41
N LEU A 157 -13.15 -0.93 -5.42
CA LEU A 157 -13.29 0.51 -5.18
C LEU A 157 -12.75 1.36 -6.35
N ALA A 158 -11.70 0.90 -7.02
CA ALA A 158 -11.20 1.59 -8.20
C ALA A 158 -12.25 1.62 -9.32
N LYS A 159 -12.92 0.49 -9.56
CA LYS A 159 -14.00 0.38 -10.55
C LYS A 159 -15.21 1.23 -10.18
N GLU A 160 -15.68 1.10 -8.94
CA GLU A 160 -16.95 1.67 -8.48
C GLU A 160 -16.87 3.15 -8.12
N ILE A 161 -15.69 3.65 -7.75
CA ILE A 161 -15.51 5.00 -7.24
C ILE A 161 -14.46 5.76 -8.04
N ALA A 162 -13.23 5.23 -8.15
CA ALA A 162 -12.14 6.00 -8.78
C ALA A 162 -12.38 6.27 -10.27
N TYR A 163 -12.83 5.27 -11.04
CA TYR A 163 -13.12 5.42 -12.46
C TYR A 163 -14.59 5.72 -12.78
N ALA A 164 -15.47 5.80 -11.78
CA ALA A 164 -16.90 5.99 -11.98
C ALA A 164 -17.20 7.31 -12.71
N GLY A 165 -17.62 7.21 -13.97
CA GLY A 165 -17.90 8.37 -14.82
C GLY A 165 -16.66 9.19 -15.23
N VAL A 166 -15.45 8.76 -14.87
CA VAL A 166 -14.22 9.50 -15.17
C VAL A 166 -13.59 8.97 -16.46
N VAL A 167 -13.31 9.87 -17.40
CA VAL A 167 -12.49 9.61 -18.59
C VAL A 167 -11.39 10.67 -18.66
N ASN A 168 -10.45 10.50 -19.58
CA ASN A 168 -9.40 11.49 -19.79
C ASN A 168 -10.00 12.85 -20.17
N GLY A 169 -9.56 13.90 -19.49
CA GLY A 169 -10.08 15.26 -19.61
C GLY A 169 -11.34 15.57 -18.79
N SER A 170 -11.90 14.62 -18.03
CA SER A 170 -13.08 14.87 -17.19
C SER A 170 -12.88 16.00 -16.19
N GLN A 171 -13.90 16.83 -16.02
CA GLN A 171 -14.02 17.73 -14.87
C GLN A 171 -14.65 16.97 -13.71
N LEU A 172 -13.95 16.86 -12.58
CA LEU A 172 -14.49 16.21 -11.39
C LEU A 172 -15.51 17.12 -10.70
N SER A 173 -16.69 16.57 -10.43
CA SER A 173 -17.76 17.25 -9.69
C SER A 173 -17.43 17.30 -8.20
N SER A 174 -18.09 18.20 -7.45
CA SER A 174 -17.98 18.21 -5.99
C SER A 174 -18.37 16.87 -5.38
N GLN A 175 -19.45 16.25 -5.87
CA GLN A 175 -19.91 14.94 -5.42
C GLN A 175 -18.85 13.83 -5.62
N TYR A 176 -18.12 13.85 -6.74
CA TYR A 176 -17.01 12.92 -6.94
C TYR A 176 -15.91 13.14 -5.91
N VAL A 177 -15.52 14.40 -5.69
CA VAL A 177 -14.47 14.77 -4.73
C VAL A 177 -14.86 14.36 -3.31
N ASP A 178 -16.09 14.63 -2.89
CA ASP A 178 -16.58 14.26 -1.55
C ASP A 178 -16.55 12.75 -1.34
N ARG A 179 -17.03 11.98 -2.33
CA ARG A 179 -16.99 10.50 -2.29
C ARG A 179 -15.57 9.95 -2.29
N CYS A 180 -14.68 10.55 -3.08
CA CYS A 180 -13.27 10.15 -3.09
C CYS A 180 -12.63 10.39 -1.72
N VAL A 181 -12.80 11.59 -1.15
CA VAL A 181 -12.25 11.95 0.16
C VAL A 181 -12.73 10.98 1.23
N GLU A 182 -14.04 10.71 1.29
CA GLU A 182 -14.63 9.77 2.24
C GLU A 182 -14.02 8.37 2.08
N THR A 183 -13.92 7.87 0.84
CA THR A 183 -13.35 6.55 0.54
C THR A 183 -11.87 6.48 0.92
N ALA A 184 -11.08 7.48 0.55
CA ALA A 184 -9.64 7.50 0.82
C ALA A 184 -9.37 7.55 2.34
N GLU A 185 -10.16 8.32 3.09
CA GLU A 185 -10.06 8.38 4.55
C GLU A 185 -10.48 7.06 5.22
N GLN A 186 -11.53 6.38 4.76
CA GLN A 186 -11.90 5.03 5.21
C GLN A 186 -10.78 4.02 4.96
N ARG A 187 -10.19 4.04 3.75
CA ARG A 187 -9.10 3.11 3.37
C ARG A 187 -7.82 3.35 4.16
N MET A 188 -7.47 4.61 4.41
CA MET A 188 -6.33 4.97 5.25
C MET A 188 -6.52 4.51 6.71
N THR A 189 -7.74 4.67 7.25
CA THR A 189 -8.07 4.18 8.60
C THR A 189 -7.95 2.65 8.68
N LEU A 190 -8.51 1.95 7.69
CA LEU A 190 -8.43 0.49 7.59
C LEU A 190 -6.98 -0.01 7.44
N ALA A 191 -6.16 0.68 6.64
CA ALA A 191 -4.75 0.37 6.45
C ALA A 191 -3.98 0.42 7.78
N GLY A 192 -4.21 1.46 8.59
CA GLY A 192 -3.59 1.61 9.91
C GLY A 192 -3.96 0.46 10.85
N TYR A 193 -5.24 0.09 10.93
CA TYR A 193 -5.68 -1.05 11.74
C TYR A 193 -5.10 -2.38 11.28
N ARG A 194 -5.13 -2.66 9.97
CA ARG A 194 -4.61 -3.94 9.44
C ARG A 194 -3.09 -4.04 9.58
N LEU A 195 -2.37 -2.93 9.42
CA LEU A 195 -0.92 -2.87 9.69
C LEU A 195 -0.63 -3.19 11.15
N ALA A 196 -1.37 -2.58 12.09
CA ALA A 196 -1.22 -2.85 13.52
C ALA A 196 -1.49 -4.33 13.84
N THR A 197 -2.59 -4.91 13.32
CA THR A 197 -2.89 -6.34 13.46
C THR A 197 -1.74 -7.20 12.91
N HIS A 198 -1.26 -6.91 11.70
CA HIS A 198 -0.19 -7.69 11.07
C HIS A 198 1.09 -7.64 11.90
N LEU A 199 1.55 -6.45 12.27
CA LEU A 199 2.77 -6.27 13.07
C LEU A 199 2.66 -6.97 14.43
N ASN A 200 1.50 -6.89 15.09
CA ASN A 200 1.26 -7.61 16.34
C ASN A 200 1.35 -9.13 16.16
N ASN A 201 0.88 -9.68 15.05
CA ASN A 201 0.96 -11.11 14.78
C ASN A 201 2.42 -11.56 14.56
N ILE A 202 3.18 -10.83 13.73
CA ILE A 202 4.54 -11.24 13.33
C ILE A 202 5.62 -10.86 14.36
N LEU A 203 5.40 -9.85 15.20
CA LEU A 203 6.36 -9.39 16.22
C LEU A 203 5.92 -9.68 17.66
N GLY A 204 4.62 -9.85 17.92
CA GLY A 204 4.07 -10.07 19.26
C GLY A 204 4.13 -11.53 19.71
N SER A 205 4.36 -12.46 18.79
CA SER A 205 4.68 -13.85 19.12
C SER A 205 6.06 -13.89 19.80
N LYS A 206 6.14 -14.40 21.04
CA LYS A 206 7.43 -14.74 21.67
C LYS A 206 8.25 -15.59 20.67
N PRO A 207 9.55 -15.35 20.49
CA PRO A 207 10.34 -16.08 19.51
C PRO A 207 10.13 -17.57 19.70
N ALA A 208 9.74 -18.26 18.61
CA ALA A 208 9.84 -19.71 18.57
C ALA A 208 11.28 -20.05 18.97
N ALA A 209 11.45 -20.99 19.90
CA ALA A 209 12.76 -21.47 20.30
C ALA A 209 13.60 -21.74 19.04
N PRO A 210 14.90 -21.40 19.04
CA PRO A 210 15.74 -21.58 17.86
C PRO A 210 15.54 -23.01 17.36
N ALA A 211 15.14 -23.15 16.10
CA ALA A 211 15.06 -24.45 15.46
C ALA A 211 16.44 -25.09 15.62
N VAL A 212 16.49 -26.26 16.28
CA VAL A 212 17.72 -27.04 16.36
C VAL A 212 18.11 -27.32 14.90
N PRO A 213 19.28 -26.85 14.43
CA PRO A 213 19.71 -27.16 13.09
C PRO A 213 19.79 -28.69 12.96
N PRO A 214 19.44 -29.27 11.80
CA PRO A 214 19.62 -30.70 11.58
C PRO A 214 21.05 -31.07 11.95
N ALA A 215 21.20 -32.10 12.79
CA ALA A 215 22.48 -32.54 13.34
C ALA A 215 23.50 -32.68 12.20
N GLY A 216 24.55 -31.84 12.21
CA GLY A 216 25.58 -31.95 11.18
C GLY A 216 26.53 -30.78 10.98
N VAL A 217 26.25 -29.56 11.47
CA VAL A 217 27.20 -28.44 11.33
C VAL A 217 27.43 -27.75 12.66
N VAL A 218 28.45 -28.21 13.37
CA VAL A 218 29.02 -27.50 14.53
C VAL A 218 29.97 -26.43 13.98
N CYS A 219 29.59 -25.16 14.10
CA CYS A 219 30.53 -24.06 13.88
C CYS A 219 31.47 -23.98 15.09
N VAL A 220 32.66 -24.55 14.98
CA VAL A 220 33.71 -24.40 16.00
C VAL A 220 34.30 -23.00 15.86
N VAL A 221 33.88 -22.08 16.72
CA VAL A 221 34.55 -20.78 16.87
C VAL A 221 35.95 -21.03 17.44
N ARG A 222 36.98 -20.98 16.60
CA ARG A 222 38.37 -20.92 17.07
C ARG A 222 38.57 -19.57 17.78
N ARG A 223 38.65 -19.60 19.12
CA ARG A 223 39.21 -18.47 19.88
C ARG A 223 40.67 -18.31 19.46
N ARG A 224 41.02 -17.16 18.87
CA ARG A 224 42.41 -16.71 18.80
C ARG A 224 42.79 -16.31 20.22
N MET A 225 43.72 -17.05 20.82
CA MET A 225 44.40 -16.60 22.03
C MET A 225 45.33 -15.46 21.61
N GLU A 226 45.05 -14.25 22.06
CA GLU A 226 46.06 -13.21 22.15
C GLU A 226 46.85 -13.47 23.44
N GLN A 227 48.12 -13.87 23.28
CA GLN A 227 49.15 -13.72 24.30
C GLN A 227 50.04 -12.55 23.87
N PHE A 228 50.49 -11.82 24.90
CA PHE A 228 51.35 -10.64 24.90
C PHE A 228 52.48 -10.62 23.87
#